data_AF-A0A524FFP6-F1
#
_entry.id   AF-A0A524FFP6-F1
#
_cell.length_a   1.000
_cell.length_b   1.000
_cell.length_c   1.000
_cell.angle_alpha   90.00
_cell.angle_beta   90.00
_cell.angle_gamma   90.00
#
_symmetry.space_group_name_H-M   'P 1'
#
loop_
_entity.id
_entity.type
_entity.pdbx_description
1 polymer ?
#
loop_
_entity_poly.entity_id
_entity_poly.type
_entity_poly.pdbx_seq_one_letter_code
_entity_poly.pdbx_strand_id
1 'polypeptide(L)'
;MAKKKKKRVPLPKSIETELLIKCGRRCALCVYLKNDLDTKNLQIAHIDNDPSNNDLDNLVPLCLDHHIEIHQKNPISKGFSHQVSRFTL
;
A
#
# COMPACT_ATOMS: atom_id res chain seq x y z
N MET A 1 -24.43 -7.00 7.02
CA MET A 1 -23.86 -8.03 6.13
C MET A 1 -22.41 -8.28 6.53
N ALA A 2 -22.07 -9.49 6.99
CA ALA A 2 -20.72 -9.83 7.43
C ALA A 2 -19.79 -9.95 6.21
N LYS A 3 -18.74 -9.12 6.12
CA LYS A 3 -17.74 -9.23 5.04
C LYS A 3 -16.98 -10.55 5.20
N LYS A 4 -17.08 -11.42 4.19
CA LYS A 4 -16.34 -12.69 4.10
C LYS A 4 -14.84 -12.37 4.12
N LYS A 5 -14.10 -12.83 5.14
CA LYS A 5 -12.64 -12.64 5.20
C LYS A 5 -11.99 -13.42 4.06
N LYS A 6 -11.45 -12.72 3.06
CA LYS A 6 -10.66 -13.34 1.98
C LYS A 6 -9.46 -14.07 2.60
N LYS A 7 -9.16 -15.30 2.16
CA LYS A 7 -7.96 -16.04 2.61
C LYS A 7 -6.74 -15.22 2.18
N ARG A 8 -5.86 -14.90 3.12
CA ARG A 8 -4.58 -14.26 2.79
C ARG A 8 -3.72 -15.29 2.04
N VAL A 9 -3.38 -14.99 0.79
CA VAL A 9 -2.38 -15.75 0.04
C VAL A 9 -1.03 -15.12 0.34
N PRO A 10 -0.02 -15.88 0.78
CA PRO A 10 1.31 -15.33 0.97
C PRO A 10 1.87 -14.83 -0.36
N LEU A 11 2.42 -13.62 -0.37
CA LEU A 11 3.06 -13.07 -1.56
C LEU A 11 4.27 -13.96 -1.93
N PRO A 12 4.43 -14.36 -3.20
CA PRO A 12 5.62 -15.07 -3.62
C PRO A 12 6.88 -14.23 -3.35
N LYS A 13 7.90 -14.82 -2.73
CA LYS A 13 9.15 -14.13 -2.38
C LYS A 13 9.84 -13.46 -3.57
N SER A 14 9.70 -14.04 -4.77
CA SER A 14 10.26 -13.47 -6.00
C SER A 14 9.62 -12.12 -6.34
N ILE A 15 8.29 -12.01 -6.22
CA ILE A 15 7.54 -10.78 -6.48
C ILE A 15 7.87 -9.73 -5.41
N GLU A 16 7.94 -10.14 -4.14
CA GLU A 16 8.36 -9.26 -3.03
C GLU A 16 9.74 -8.65 -3.30
N THR A 17 10.70 -9.50 -3.68
CA THR A 17 12.09 -9.08 -3.93
C THR A 17 12.16 -8.15 -5.13
N GLU A 18 11.48 -8.48 -6.23
CA GLU A 18 11.44 -7.65 -7.43
C GLU A 18 10.84 -6.27 -7.14
N LEU A 19 9.73 -6.20 -6.40
CA LEU A 19 9.09 -4.94 -6.02
C LEU A 19 10.02 -4.09 -5.14
N LEU A 20 10.66 -4.69 -4.14
CA LEU A 20 11.58 -3.97 -3.25
C LEU A 20 12.82 -3.45 -3.97
N ILE A 21 13.33 -4.17 -4.97
CA ILE A 21 14.43 -3.71 -5.83
C ILE A 21 13.96 -2.55 -6.70
N LYS A 22 12.82 -2.68 -7.40
CA LYS A 22 12.25 -1.63 -8.26
C LYS A 22 11.99 -0.33 -7.49
N CYS A 23 11.48 -0.43 -6.27
CA CYS A 23 11.19 0.74 -5.44
C CYS A 23 12.39 1.22 -4.60
N GLY A 24 13.56 0.55 -4.67
CA GLY A 24 14.76 0.94 -3.94
C GLY A 24 14.60 0.91 -2.41
N ARG A 25 13.73 0.02 -1.89
CA ARG A 25 13.32 -0.02 -0.47
C ARG A 25 12.77 1.32 0.07
N ARG A 26 12.14 2.12 -0.80
CA ARG A 26 11.48 3.38 -0.44
C ARG A 26 9.96 3.21 -0.33
N CYS A 27 9.35 3.97 0.57
CA CYS A 27 7.90 4.01 0.73
C CYS A 27 7.27 4.91 -0.33
N ALA A 28 6.30 4.41 -1.09
CA ALA A 28 5.65 5.17 -2.16
C ALA A 28 5.03 6.49 -1.66
N LEU A 29 4.39 6.47 -0.48
CA LEU A 29 3.80 7.67 0.11
C LEU A 29 4.83 8.65 0.68
N CYS A 30 5.95 8.18 1.22
CA CYS A 30 7.01 9.06 1.69
C CYS A 30 7.65 9.83 0.54
N VAL A 31 7.92 9.12 -0.57
CA VAL A 31 8.44 9.73 -1.79
C VAL A 31 7.44 10.75 -2.32
N TYR A 32 6.17 10.39 -2.43
CA TYR A 32 5.15 11.28 -3.01
C TYR A 32 4.81 12.51 -2.15
N LEU A 33 4.65 12.33 -0.83
CA LEU A 33 4.18 13.41 0.06
C LEU A 33 5.31 14.29 0.60
N LYS A 34 6.50 13.71 0.80
CA LYS A 34 7.61 14.36 1.52
C LYS A 34 8.90 14.43 0.71
N ASN A 35 8.91 13.90 -0.53
CA ASN A 35 10.12 13.72 -1.34
C ASN A 35 11.24 13.00 -0.57
N ASP A 36 10.84 12.10 0.33
CA ASP A 36 11.73 11.34 1.21
C ASP A 36 12.19 10.09 0.46
N LEU A 37 13.49 10.05 0.15
CA LEU A 37 14.14 9.00 -0.63
C LEU A 37 14.91 7.99 0.25
N ASP A 38 14.73 8.08 1.57
CA ASP A 38 15.38 7.22 2.54
C ASP A 38 14.85 5.79 2.48
N THR A 39 15.74 4.84 2.73
CA THR A 39 15.37 3.43 2.84
C THR A 39 14.59 3.19 4.12
N LYS A 40 13.45 2.49 4.03
CA LYS A 40 12.58 2.22 5.18
C LYS A 40 12.29 0.73 5.34
N ASN A 41 11.83 0.36 6.53
CA ASN A 41 11.22 -0.94 6.75
C ASN A 41 9.82 -0.93 6.12
N LEU A 42 9.63 -1.73 5.07
CA LEU A 42 8.44 -1.72 4.24
C LEU A 42 7.56 -2.94 4.48
N GLN A 43 6.26 -2.73 4.35
CA GLN A 43 5.25 -3.74 4.14
C GLN A 43 4.56 -3.49 2.80
N ILE A 44 4.16 -4.58 2.14
CA ILE A 44 3.48 -4.50 0.84
C ILE A 44 1.98 -4.57 1.09
N ALA A 45 1.25 -3.58 0.58
CA ALA A 45 -0.20 -3.56 0.59
C ALA A 45 -0.75 -3.75 -0.84
N HIS A 46 -1.91 -4.37 -0.95
CA HIS A 46 -2.69 -4.48 -2.18
C HIS A 46 -3.61 -3.26 -2.32
N ILE A 47 -3.56 -2.57 -3.47
CA ILE A 47 -4.37 -1.37 -3.73
C ILE A 47 -5.86 -1.74 -3.78
N ASP A 48 -6.19 -2.84 -4.45
CA ASP A 48 -7.56 -3.35 -4.60
C ASP A 48 -8.12 -4.06 -3.35
N ASN A 49 -7.32 -4.20 -2.29
CA ASN A 49 -7.63 -4.99 -1.09
C ASN A 49 -7.93 -6.47 -1.40
N ASP A 50 -7.48 -7.01 -2.54
CA ASP A 50 -7.56 -8.43 -2.87
C ASP A 50 -6.21 -9.12 -2.64
N PRO A 51 -6.06 -9.94 -1.59
CA PRO A 51 -4.81 -10.63 -1.30
C PRO A 51 -4.45 -11.71 -2.33
N SER A 52 -5.32 -12.00 -3.32
CA SER A 52 -5.03 -12.95 -4.40
C SER A 52 -4.46 -12.26 -5.64
N ASN A 53 -4.54 -10.93 -5.75
CA ASN A 53 -4.08 -10.16 -6.90
C ASN A 53 -2.62 -9.72 -6.68
N ASN A 54 -1.67 -10.54 -7.09
CA ASN A 54 -0.24 -10.31 -6.89
C ASN A 54 0.43 -9.56 -8.07
N ASP A 55 -0.34 -8.90 -8.93
CA ASP A 55 0.21 -8.07 -9.99
C ASP A 55 1.04 -6.93 -9.40
N LEU A 56 2.25 -6.71 -9.94
CA LEU A 56 3.18 -5.71 -9.42
C LEU A 56 2.58 -4.30 -9.36
N ASP A 57 1.75 -3.94 -10.33
CA ASP A 57 1.04 -2.65 -10.38
C ASP A 57 -0.06 -2.52 -9.32
N ASN A 58 -0.55 -3.65 -8.77
CA ASN A 58 -1.50 -3.67 -7.67
C ASN A 58 -0.82 -3.68 -6.29
N LEU A 59 0.50 -3.83 -6.24
CA LEU A 59 1.28 -3.87 -5.02
C LEU A 59 1.93 -2.52 -4.74
N VAL A 60 1.76 -2.02 -3.52
CA VAL A 60 2.39 -0.77 -3.07
C VAL A 60 3.29 -1.02 -1.85
N PRO A 61 4.60 -0.70 -1.93
CA PRO A 61 5.47 -0.74 -0.77
C PRO A 61 5.27 0.51 0.10
N LEU A 62 4.93 0.28 1.37
CA LEU A 62 4.65 1.32 2.34
C LEU A 62 5.48 1.11 3.59
N CYS A 63 5.94 2.20 4.23
CA CYS A 63 6.53 2.08 5.56
C CYS A 63 5.44 1.77 6.59
N LEU A 64 5.85 1.27 7.76
CA LEU A 64 4.94 0.86 8.83
C LEU A 64 3.89 1.94 9.17
N ASP A 65 4.29 3.20 9.34
CA ASP A 65 3.37 4.32 9.59
C ASP A 65 2.26 4.40 8.53
N HIS A 66 2.64 4.56 7.26
CA HIS A 66 1.69 4.73 6.16
C HIS A 66 0.86 3.46 5.90
N HIS A 67 1.44 2.28 6.11
CA HIS A 67 0.71 1.01 6.02
C HIS A 67 -0.39 0.95 7.07
N ILE A 68 -0.11 1.38 8.31
CA ILE A 68 -1.10 1.49 9.37
C ILE A 68 -2.16 2.54 9.01
N GLU A 69 -1.77 3.73 8.58
CA GLU A 69 -2.70 4.82 8.23
C GLU A 69 -3.71 4.43 7.15
N ILE A 70 -3.27 3.70 6.10
CA ILE A 70 -4.16 3.24 5.02
C ILE A 70 -5.13 2.16 5.52
N HIS A 71 -4.69 1.29 6.43
CA HIS A 71 -5.55 0.26 7.00
C HIS A 71 -6.42 0.75 8.16
N GLN A 72 -6.07 1.86 8.79
CA GLN A 72 -6.86 2.50 9.83
C GLN A 72 -8.07 3.20 9.21
N LYS A 73 -9.22 2.50 9.25
CA LYS A 73 -10.51 3.16 9.20
C LYS A 73 -10.79 3.83 10.54
N ASN A 74 -10.17 4.98 10.77
CA ASN A 74 -10.53 5.79 11.93
C ASN A 74 -11.95 6.37 11.68
N PRO A 75 -12.94 6.12 12.56
CA PRO A 75 -14.27 6.72 12.44
C PRO A 75 -14.30 8.21 12.82
N ILE A 76 -13.18 8.74 13.34
CA ILE A 76 -13.04 10.11 13.87
C ILE A 76 -12.27 11.03 12.90
N SER A 77 -11.21 10.54 12.27
CA SER A 77 -10.57 11.26 11.17
C SER A 77 -11.12 10.73 9.86
N LYS A 78 -11.44 11.63 8.93
CA LYS A 78 -11.72 11.25 7.54
C LYS A 78 -10.42 10.69 6.95
N GLY A 79 -10.15 9.40 7.19
CA GLY A 79 -9.12 8.67 6.45
C GLY A 79 -9.41 8.85 4.96
N PHE A 80 -8.37 8.99 4.14
CA PHE A 80 -8.48 9.26 2.71
C PHE A 80 -9.42 8.25 2.04
N SER A 81 -10.70 8.61 1.96
CA SER A 81 -11.73 7.79 1.37
C SER A 81 -11.65 8.01 -0.12
N HIS A 82 -11.06 7.02 -0.79
CA HIS A 82 -11.12 6.68 -2.21
C HIS A 82 -12.15 7.46 -3.07
N GLN A 83 -11.87 8.74 -3.34
CA GLN A 83 -12.45 9.53 -4.43
C GLN A 83 -11.47 10.66 -4.76
N VAL A 84 -10.34 10.29 -5.37
CA VAL A 84 -9.56 11.23 -6.19
C VAL A 84 -10.10 11.17 -7.62
N SER A 85 -11.41 11.36 -7.77
CA SER A 85 -12.00 11.72 -9.05
C SER A 85 -11.92 13.23 -9.16
N ARG A 86 -11.09 13.70 -10.09
CA ARG A 86 -10.94 15.11 -10.53
C ARG A 86 -9.84 15.92 -9.84
N PHE A 87 -8.59 15.59 -10.17
CA PHE A 87 -7.55 16.60 -10.27
C PHE A 87 -7.92 17.56 -11.42
N THR A 88 -8.18 18.82 -11.09
CA THR A 88 -8.09 19.94 -12.03
C THR A 88 -7.38 21.06 -11.28
N LEU A 89 -6.13 21.28 -11.68
CA LEU A 89 -5.20 22.39 -11.37
C LEU A 89 -5.12 22.85 -9.91
#